data_AF-A0A9E0Y8N2-F1
#
_entry.id   AF-A0A9E0Y8N2-F1
#
_cell.length_a   1.000
_cell.length_b   1.000
_cell.length_c   1.000
_cell.angle_alpha   90.00
_cell.angle_beta   90.00
_cell.angle_gamma   90.00
#
_symmetry.space_group_name_H-M   'P 1'
#
loop_
_entity.id
_entity.type
_entity.pdbx_description
1 polymer ?
#
loop_
_entity_poly.entity_id
_entity_poly.type
_entity_poly.pdbx_seq_one_letter_code
_entity_poly.pdbx_strand_id
1 'polypeptide(L)'
;MKRCPQCAQVYDDQTNFCLADGATLVAVSGSFTDDAETPTVIHGQTLPPTASYGAPTLNYGQPTFNQGVPPPVVPVQTAPEPRKSRALLIVLVVGLVGLVALAAIGAGLFYKFGGDDSKNQKTAVNTPEKSNKNADGEHKAGDDDAAANLRQQQEKLDRDKQKLEQERKALEEKKKTTPAPPPPSSARTAVIIDPPSNVRDAPNGRVQCVLKSRGTVVNILGSTGIGDNNGTWYYTDACGRTGVIHSSQFRF
;
A
#
# COMPACT_ATOMS: atom_id res chain seq x y z
N MET A 1 15.02 -27.61 5.01
CA MET A 1 15.22 -26.51 4.03
C MET A 1 13.92 -26.23 3.28
N LYS A 2 13.64 -24.96 2.98
CA LYS A 2 12.45 -24.52 2.21
C LYS A 2 12.87 -23.83 0.91
N ARG A 3 12.05 -23.94 -0.14
CA ARG A 3 12.34 -23.34 -1.46
C ARG A 3 11.27 -22.33 -1.86
N CYS A 4 11.67 -21.22 -2.47
CA CYS A 4 10.74 -20.28 -3.06
C CYS A 4 10.18 -20.82 -4.38
N PRO A 5 8.86 -20.88 -4.59
CA PRO A 5 8.28 -21.37 -5.84
C PRO A 5 8.50 -20.43 -7.03
N GLN A 6 8.83 -19.16 -6.78
CA GLN A 6 8.99 -18.15 -7.84
C GLN A 6 10.43 -18.08 -8.35
N CYS A 7 11.40 -17.94 -7.44
CA CYS A 7 12.80 -17.73 -7.79
C CYS A 7 13.70 -18.94 -7.55
N ALA A 8 13.13 -20.06 -7.09
CA ALA A 8 13.86 -21.31 -6.82
C ALA A 8 14.96 -21.25 -5.75
N GLN A 9 15.14 -20.11 -5.07
CA GLN A 9 16.09 -19.94 -3.96
C GLN A 9 15.73 -20.83 -2.78
N VAL A 10 16.75 -21.39 -2.13
CA VAL A 10 16.62 -22.29 -0.98
C VAL A 10 17.04 -21.56 0.29
N TYR A 11 16.25 -21.68 1.35
CA TYR A 11 16.48 -21.05 2.63
C TYR A 11 16.41 -22.06 3.78
N ASP A 12 16.99 -21.66 4.91
CA ASP A 12 16.82 -22.29 6.23
C ASP A 12 15.33 -22.38 6.60
N ASP A 13 14.97 -23.43 7.33
CA ASP A 13 13.63 -23.68 7.89
C ASP A 13 13.14 -22.58 8.85
N GLN A 14 14.02 -21.75 9.43
CA GLN A 14 13.64 -20.58 10.23
C GLN A 14 12.97 -19.48 9.39
N THR A 15 13.22 -19.44 8.08
CA THR A 15 12.65 -18.42 7.19
C THR A 15 11.33 -18.91 6.62
N ASN A 16 10.27 -18.11 6.73
CA ASN A 16 8.94 -18.46 6.20
C ASN A 16 8.60 -17.78 4.87
N PHE A 17 9.34 -16.72 4.51
CA PHE A 17 9.10 -15.90 3.32
C PHE A 17 10.40 -15.67 2.54
N CYS A 18 10.32 -15.68 1.22
CA CYS A 18 11.44 -15.36 0.34
C CYS A 18 11.87 -13.91 0.51
N LEU A 19 13.18 -13.68 0.65
CA LEU A 19 13.73 -12.33 0.85
C LEU A 19 13.67 -11.45 -0.41
N ALA A 20 13.55 -12.06 -1.60
CA ALA A 20 13.51 -11.33 -2.87
C ALA A 20 12.10 -10.83 -3.24
N ASP A 21 11.06 -11.62 -2.96
CA ASP A 21 9.70 -11.38 -3.47
C ASP A 21 8.60 -11.49 -2.40
N GLY A 22 8.92 -11.91 -1.18
CA GLY A 22 7.97 -12.08 -0.09
C GLY A 22 7.03 -13.30 -0.21
N ALA A 23 7.22 -14.17 -1.20
CA ALA A 23 6.42 -15.39 -1.35
C ALA A 23 6.67 -16.38 -0.20
N THR A 24 5.63 -17.09 0.24
CA THR A 24 5.76 -18.14 1.26
C THR A 24 6.60 -19.30 0.75
N LEU A 25 7.57 -19.74 1.53
CA LEU A 25 8.45 -20.84 1.15
C LEU A 25 7.76 -22.19 1.36
N VAL A 26 7.98 -23.12 0.43
CA VAL A 26 7.44 -24.50 0.53
C VAL A 26 8.52 -25.44 1.04
N ALA A 27 8.16 -26.31 1.99
CA ALA A 27 9.06 -27.34 2.50
C ALA A 27 9.39 -28.33 1.38
N VAL A 28 10.68 -28.55 1.14
CA VAL A 28 11.14 -29.57 0.18
C VAL A 28 11.33 -30.86 0.97
N SER A 29 10.32 -31.72 0.95
CA SER A 29 10.35 -33.04 1.56
C SER A 29 11.12 -34.05 0.70
N GLY A 30 12.38 -33.74 0.39
CA GLY A 30 13.28 -34.62 -0.33
C GLY A 30 14.53 -34.84 0.50
N SER A 31 14.75 -36.08 0.94
CA SER A 31 16.06 -36.49 1.46
C SER A 31 17.06 -36.36 0.32
N PHE A 32 17.90 -35.33 0.36
CA PHE A 32 19.10 -35.30 -0.47
C PHE A 32 20.04 -36.37 0.08
N THR A 33 20.05 -37.55 -0.55
CA THR A 33 21.23 -38.41 -0.52
C THR A 33 22.26 -37.74 -1.44
N ASP A 34 23.35 -37.27 -0.84
CA ASP A 34 24.55 -36.80 -1.55
C ASP A 34 25.20 -37.99 -2.29
N ASP A 35 24.61 -38.42 -3.39
CA ASP A 35 25.29 -39.31 -4.33
C ASP A 35 25.78 -38.49 -5.52
N ALA A 36 27.09 -38.24 -5.47
CA ALA A 36 27.86 -37.61 -6.51
C ALA A 36 27.86 -38.50 -7.77
N GLU A 37 26.94 -38.24 -8.71
CA GLU A 37 27.03 -38.79 -10.05
C GLU A 37 27.29 -37.70 -11.10
N THR A 38 28.43 -37.88 -11.75
CA THR A 38 28.97 -37.16 -12.90
C THR A 38 27.98 -37.01 -14.06
N PRO A 39 27.96 -35.86 -14.77
CA PRO A 39 27.10 -35.67 -15.94
C PRO A 39 27.58 -36.54 -17.11
N THR A 40 26.83 -37.58 -17.45
CA THR A 40 27.07 -38.36 -18.67
C THR A 40 26.27 -37.75 -19.82
N VAL A 41 26.99 -37.22 -20.80
CA VAL A 41 26.45 -36.76 -22.08
C VAL A 41 25.97 -37.98 -22.86
N ILE A 42 24.65 -38.14 -23.03
CA ILE A 42 24.08 -39.18 -23.90
C ILE A 42 24.00 -38.64 -25.32
N HIS A 43 24.97 -39.06 -26.13
CA HIS A 43 25.01 -38.90 -27.57
C HIS A 43 24.25 -40.06 -28.24
N GLY A 44 23.23 -39.72 -29.03
CA GLY A 44 22.67 -40.53 -30.13
C GLY A 44 22.13 -41.92 -29.79
N GLN A 45 20.79 -42.05 -29.63
CA GLN A 45 20.10 -43.29 -29.96
C GLN A 45 18.84 -43.03 -30.78
N THR A 46 18.77 -43.80 -31.87
CA THR A 46 17.70 -43.94 -32.85
C THR A 46 16.39 -44.39 -32.22
N LEU A 47 15.30 -43.72 -32.65
CA LEU A 47 13.91 -43.98 -32.27
C LEU A 47 13.48 -45.43 -32.57
N PRO A 48 12.97 -46.20 -31.58
CA PRO A 48 12.17 -47.38 -31.85
C PRO A 48 10.72 -47.00 -32.25
N PRO A 49 10.01 -47.86 -32.99
CA PRO A 49 8.66 -47.57 -33.47
C PRO A 49 7.66 -47.45 -32.32
N THR A 50 6.77 -46.48 -32.48
CA THR A 50 5.65 -46.11 -31.62
C THR A 50 4.86 -47.33 -31.15
N ALA A 51 5.15 -47.80 -29.93
CA ALA A 51 4.23 -48.61 -29.17
C ALA A 51 3.16 -47.68 -28.58
N SER A 52 1.91 -47.89 -28.99
CA SER A 52 0.74 -47.28 -28.38
C SER A 52 0.62 -47.77 -26.93
N TYR A 53 1.21 -47.00 -26.01
CA TYR A 53 0.99 -47.20 -24.58
C TYR A 53 -0.39 -46.64 -24.23
N GLY A 54 -1.28 -47.54 -23.82
CA GLY A 54 -2.56 -47.18 -23.21
C GLY A 54 -2.31 -46.22 -22.04
N ALA A 55 -3.13 -45.17 -21.99
CA ALA A 55 -3.08 -44.17 -20.94
C ALA A 55 -3.09 -44.84 -19.55
N PRO A 56 -2.15 -44.51 -18.65
CA PRO A 56 -2.24 -44.95 -17.27
C PRO A 56 -3.50 -44.35 -16.65
N THR A 57 -4.45 -45.21 -16.30
CA THR A 57 -5.56 -44.85 -15.43
C THR A 57 -4.97 -44.55 -14.05
N LEU A 58 -4.72 -43.27 -13.78
CA LEU A 58 -4.47 -42.79 -12.43
C LEU A 58 -5.75 -43.03 -11.62
N ASN A 59 -5.77 -44.18 -10.95
CA ASN A 59 -6.72 -44.52 -9.90
C ASN A 59 -6.42 -43.63 -8.69
N TYR A 60 -6.86 -42.38 -8.76
CA TYR A 60 -7.01 -41.55 -7.58
C TYR A 60 -8.04 -42.22 -6.69
N GLY A 61 -7.57 -42.91 -5.64
CA GLY A 61 -8.42 -43.41 -4.58
C GLY A 61 -9.34 -42.28 -4.12
N GLN A 62 -10.63 -42.44 -4.37
CA GLN A 62 -11.63 -41.55 -3.82
C GLN A 62 -11.45 -41.55 -2.29
N PRO A 63 -11.28 -40.40 -1.63
CA PRO A 63 -11.52 -40.34 -0.21
C PRO A 63 -12.99 -40.69 0.01
N THR A 64 -13.25 -41.87 0.58
CA THR A 64 -14.56 -42.22 1.14
C THR A 64 -14.90 -41.20 2.21
N PHE A 65 -15.64 -40.17 1.82
CA PHE A 65 -16.33 -39.30 2.75
C PHE A 65 -17.37 -40.15 3.47
N ASN A 66 -16.97 -40.61 4.66
CA ASN A 66 -17.87 -41.19 5.63
C ASN A 66 -18.93 -40.12 5.95
N GLN A 67 -20.10 -40.20 5.31
CA GLN A 67 -21.24 -39.33 5.58
C GLN A 67 -21.83 -39.73 6.94
N GLY A 68 -21.11 -39.36 8.00
CA GLY A 68 -21.72 -39.20 9.31
C GLY A 68 -22.75 -38.08 9.20
N VAL A 69 -24.02 -38.43 9.35
CA VAL A 69 -25.12 -37.48 9.48
C VAL A 69 -24.71 -36.41 10.50
N PRO A 70 -24.58 -35.13 10.12
CA PRO A 70 -24.23 -34.11 11.08
C PRO A 70 -25.36 -33.99 12.12
N PRO A 71 -25.03 -33.90 13.42
CA PRO A 71 -26.04 -33.62 14.43
C PRO A 71 -26.75 -32.30 14.10
N PRO A 72 -28.03 -32.14 14.50
CA PRO A 72 -28.78 -30.91 14.26
C PRO A 72 -28.01 -29.71 14.82
N VAL A 73 -27.56 -28.84 13.90
CA VAL A 73 -26.84 -27.61 14.24
C VAL A 73 -27.83 -26.68 14.95
N VAL A 74 -27.71 -26.59 16.26
CA VAL A 74 -28.40 -25.59 17.06
C VAL A 74 -27.93 -24.21 16.55
N PRO A 75 -28.83 -23.27 16.20
CA PRO A 75 -28.41 -21.96 15.71
C PRO A 75 -27.62 -21.24 16.82
N VAL A 76 -26.31 -21.15 16.63
CA VAL A 76 -25.45 -20.30 17.45
C VAL A 76 -25.86 -18.86 17.17
N GLN A 77 -26.53 -18.24 18.13
CA GLN A 77 -26.76 -16.79 18.14
C GLN A 77 -25.42 -16.10 18.11
N THR A 78 -25.01 -15.63 16.93
CA THR A 78 -23.85 -14.75 16.79
C THR A 78 -24.18 -13.46 17.52
N ALA A 79 -23.44 -13.21 18.60
CA ALA A 79 -23.53 -11.96 19.34
C ALA A 79 -23.34 -10.79 18.35
N PRO A 80 -24.18 -9.74 18.42
CA PRO A 80 -24.13 -8.63 17.50
C PRO A 80 -22.74 -7.97 17.55
N GLU A 81 -22.05 -7.99 16.42
CA GLU A 81 -20.73 -7.38 16.28
C GLU A 81 -20.83 -5.88 16.61
N PRO A 82 -19.95 -5.32 17.47
CA PRO A 82 -20.02 -3.93 17.87
C PRO A 82 -19.78 -3.05 16.64
N ARG A 83 -20.86 -2.43 16.16
CA ARG A 83 -20.81 -1.46 15.05
C ARG A 83 -19.85 -0.34 15.42
N LYS A 84 -18.67 -0.31 14.80
CA LYS A 84 -17.71 0.80 14.92
C LYS A 84 -18.41 2.09 14.48
N SER A 85 -18.82 2.87 15.47
CA SER A 85 -19.52 4.14 15.32
C SER A 85 -18.64 5.13 14.55
N ARG A 86 -19.04 5.46 13.32
CA ARG A 86 -18.45 6.55 12.54
C ARG A 86 -18.72 7.95 13.13
N ALA A 87 -19.54 8.04 14.18
CA ALA A 87 -19.88 9.31 14.81
C ALA A 87 -18.65 9.99 15.43
N LEU A 88 -17.71 9.21 15.98
CA LEU A 88 -16.50 9.77 16.60
C LEU A 88 -15.59 10.45 15.55
N LEU A 89 -15.54 9.91 14.33
CA LEU A 89 -14.75 10.48 13.24
C LEU A 89 -15.36 11.80 12.75
N ILE A 90 -16.69 11.88 12.67
CA ILE A 90 -17.41 13.11 12.29
C ILE A 90 -17.17 14.22 13.32
N VAL A 91 -17.23 13.91 14.62
CA VAL A 91 -16.97 14.90 15.70
C VAL A 91 -15.55 15.45 15.61
N LEU A 92 -14.56 14.59 15.32
CA LEU A 92 -13.15 15.01 15.21
C LEU A 92 -12.94 15.96 14.02
N VAL A 93 -13.53 15.65 12.85
CA VAL A 93 -13.42 16.49 11.65
C VAL A 93 -14.09 17.85 11.87
N VAL A 94 -15.29 17.88 12.44
CA VAL A 94 -16.02 19.14 12.71
C VAL A 94 -15.26 20.00 13.72
N GLY A 95 -14.69 19.39 14.77
CA GLY A 95 -13.87 20.11 15.76
C GLY A 95 -12.63 20.76 15.15
N LEU A 96 -11.94 20.06 14.25
CA LEU A 96 -10.70 20.56 13.62
C LEU A 96 -10.99 21.73 12.65
N VAL A 97 -12.07 21.65 11.89
CA VAL A 97 -12.52 22.76 11.01
C VAL A 97 -12.90 23.99 11.83
N GLY A 98 -13.61 23.81 12.95
CA GLY A 98 -13.97 24.90 13.86
C GLY A 98 -12.75 25.62 14.44
N LEU A 99 -11.72 24.87 14.85
CA LEU A 99 -10.49 25.44 15.43
C LEU A 99 -9.71 26.28 14.41
N VAL A 100 -9.60 25.81 13.16
CA VAL A 100 -8.95 26.57 12.08
C VAL A 100 -9.70 27.87 11.77
N ALA A 101 -11.03 27.83 11.74
CA ALA A 101 -11.85 29.02 11.52
C ALA A 101 -11.66 30.06 12.64
N LEU A 102 -11.61 29.63 13.90
CA LEU A 102 -11.36 30.52 15.04
C LEU A 102 -9.97 31.15 15.01
N ALA A 103 -8.93 30.37 14.66
CA ALA A 103 -7.57 30.88 14.53
C ALA A 103 -7.45 31.94 13.42
N ALA A 104 -8.11 31.73 12.28
CA ALA A 104 -8.13 32.70 11.18
C ALA A 104 -8.81 34.01 11.56
N ILE A 105 -9.93 33.94 12.30
CA ILE A 105 -10.62 35.13 12.83
C ILE A 105 -9.73 35.88 13.84
N GLY A 106 -9.08 35.15 14.75
CA GLY A 106 -8.15 35.73 15.73
C GLY A 106 -6.96 36.44 15.09
N ALA A 107 -6.34 35.82 14.09
CA ALA A 107 -5.24 36.43 13.34
C ALA A 107 -5.69 37.67 12.55
N GLY A 108 -6.88 37.64 11.95
CA GLY A 108 -7.46 38.79 11.24
C GLY A 108 -7.75 39.97 12.16
N LEU A 109 -8.26 39.73 13.37
CA LEU A 109 -8.46 40.77 14.38
C LEU A 109 -7.12 41.32 14.90
N PHE A 110 -6.14 40.46 15.17
CA PHE A 110 -4.81 40.90 15.60
C PHE A 110 -4.12 41.78 14.55
N TYR A 111 -4.20 41.43 13.27
CA TYR A 111 -3.59 42.23 12.19
C TYR A 111 -4.29 43.57 12.00
N LYS A 112 -5.58 43.67 12.32
CA LYS A 112 -6.37 44.90 12.17
C LYS A 112 -6.22 45.86 13.36
N PHE A 113 -5.94 45.35 14.55
CA PHE A 113 -5.82 46.16 15.77
C PHE A 113 -4.40 46.30 16.33
N GLY A 114 -3.44 45.47 15.89
CA GLY A 114 -2.04 45.52 16.32
C GLY A 114 -1.12 46.39 15.45
N GLY A 115 -1.69 47.14 14.51
CA GLY A 115 -0.95 47.88 13.48
C GLY A 115 -0.67 49.35 13.78
N ASP A 116 -0.88 49.83 15.00
CA ASP A 116 -0.57 51.21 15.39
C ASP A 116 0.30 51.27 16.66
N ASP A 117 1.34 52.09 16.56
CA ASP A 117 2.28 52.54 17.59
C ASP A 117 3.40 51.60 18.06
N SER A 118 4.52 51.67 17.32
CA SER A 118 5.86 51.55 17.91
C SER A 118 6.81 52.58 17.29
N LYS A 119 6.52 53.85 17.53
CA LYS A 119 7.55 54.90 17.55
C LYS A 119 8.15 54.95 18.95
N ASN A 120 9.48 54.87 19.00
CA ASN A 120 10.34 55.21 20.15
C ASN A 120 10.20 54.39 21.43
N GLN A 121 11.08 53.40 21.58
CA GLN A 121 11.65 53.13 22.90
C GLN A 121 13.17 52.92 22.78
N LYS A 122 13.89 54.04 22.90
CA LYS A 122 15.30 54.04 23.28
C LYS A 122 15.36 53.54 24.72
N THR A 123 15.56 52.24 24.90
CA THR A 123 15.84 51.67 26.21
C THR A 123 17.29 52.00 26.54
N ALA A 124 17.47 53.01 27.40
CA ALA A 124 18.74 53.27 28.08
C ALA A 124 19.05 52.08 29.00
N VAL A 125 20.02 51.26 28.60
CA VAL A 125 20.63 50.27 29.48
C VAL A 125 21.72 50.98 30.28
N ASN A 126 21.46 51.16 31.57
CA ASN A 126 22.49 51.50 32.54
C ASN A 126 23.33 50.24 32.80
N THR A 127 24.52 50.16 32.21
CA THR A 127 25.56 49.21 32.61
C THR A 127 26.58 49.96 33.47
N PRO A 128 26.89 49.49 34.69
CA PRO A 128 27.90 50.12 35.52
C PRO A 128 29.30 49.82 34.96
N GLU A 129 29.93 50.90 34.52
CA GLU A 129 31.33 51.26 34.80
C GLU A 129 32.21 50.13 35.38
N LYS A 130 32.94 49.46 34.49
CA LYS A 130 34.29 48.98 34.80
C LYS A 130 35.24 49.49 33.74
N SER A 131 35.93 50.55 34.13
CA SER A 131 37.15 51.07 33.53
C SER A 131 38.13 49.90 33.29
N ASN A 132 38.41 49.62 32.03
CA ASN A 132 39.63 48.96 31.61
C ASN A 132 40.19 49.76 30.44
N LYS A 133 40.98 50.77 30.79
CA LYS A 133 42.01 51.30 29.90
C LYS A 133 43.01 50.17 29.67
N ASN A 134 43.10 49.66 28.45
CA ASN A 134 44.36 49.18 27.90
C ASN A 134 44.27 48.99 26.39
N ALA A 135 45.27 49.55 25.73
CA ALA A 135 45.82 49.20 24.43
C ALA A 135 44.96 49.48 23.19
N ASP A 136 45.22 50.65 22.63
CA ASP A 136 45.22 50.90 21.20
C ASP A 136 45.92 49.75 20.46
N GLY A 137 45.14 49.02 19.67
CA GLY A 137 45.56 47.86 18.89
C GLY A 137 44.63 47.72 17.69
N GLU A 138 45.02 48.42 16.64
CA GLU A 138 44.39 48.50 15.33
C GLU A 138 44.17 47.11 14.70
N HIS A 139 42.93 46.60 14.74
CA HIS A 139 42.48 45.48 13.91
C HIS A 139 41.14 45.81 13.25
N LYS A 140 41.20 46.58 12.16
CA LYS A 140 40.08 46.81 11.21
C LYS A 140 40.11 45.79 10.07
N ALA A 141 40.01 44.49 10.37
CA ALA A 141 40.07 43.45 9.34
C ALA A 141 39.24 42.19 9.67
N GLY A 142 38.06 42.35 10.30
CA GLY A 142 37.21 41.20 10.68
C GLY A 142 35.72 41.33 10.37
N ASP A 143 35.22 42.52 10.04
CA ASP A 143 33.77 42.73 9.82
C ASP A 143 33.31 42.41 8.39
N ASP A 144 34.22 42.47 7.40
CA ASP A 144 33.88 42.20 6.00
C ASP A 144 33.63 40.70 5.73
N ASP A 145 34.31 39.81 6.47
CA ASP A 145 34.15 38.36 6.33
C ASP A 145 32.81 37.85 6.89
N ALA A 146 32.32 38.48 7.96
CA ALA A 146 31.02 38.15 8.56
C ALA A 146 29.85 38.52 7.61
N ALA A 147 29.95 39.67 6.94
CA ALA A 147 28.96 40.10 5.97
C ALA A 147 28.92 39.20 4.72
N ALA A 148 30.07 38.69 4.27
CA ALA A 148 30.15 37.74 3.16
C ALA A 148 29.49 36.39 3.50
N ASN A 149 29.71 35.87 4.71
CA ASN A 149 29.15 34.59 5.14
C ASN A 149 27.63 34.63 5.29
N LEU A 150 27.07 35.76 5.77
CA LEU A 150 25.63 35.96 5.87
C LEU A 150 24.95 36.00 4.49
N ARG A 151 25.59 36.65 3.50
CA ARG A 151 25.09 36.68 2.12
C ARG A 151 25.05 35.28 1.49
N GLN A 152 26.07 34.45 1.74
CA GLN A 152 26.09 33.07 1.27
C GLN A 152 24.98 32.22 1.90
N GLN A 153 24.69 32.42 3.19
CA GLN A 153 23.58 31.73 3.86
C GLN A 153 22.23 32.15 3.27
N GLN A 154 22.03 33.44 3.01
CA GLN A 154 20.80 33.95 2.41
C GLN A 154 20.57 33.34 1.01
N GLU A 155 21.61 33.29 0.17
CA GLU A 155 21.51 32.72 -1.17
C GLU A 155 21.21 31.21 -1.15
N LYS A 156 21.75 30.48 -0.16
CA LYS A 156 21.45 29.06 0.01
C LYS A 156 19.99 28.84 0.39
N LEU A 157 19.46 29.67 1.30
CA LEU A 157 18.06 29.61 1.73
C LEU A 157 17.10 29.88 0.55
N ASP A 158 17.43 30.87 -0.29
CA ASP A 158 16.63 31.21 -1.46
C ASP A 158 16.63 30.09 -2.52
N ARG A 159 17.78 29.43 -2.74
CA ARG A 159 17.86 28.24 -3.61
C ARG A 159 17.00 27.09 -3.09
N ASP A 160 17.07 26.79 -1.80
CA ASP A 160 16.29 25.71 -1.20
C ASP A 160 14.78 25.98 -1.26
N LYS A 161 14.37 27.24 -1.05
CA LYS A 161 12.98 27.67 -1.18
C LYS A 161 12.45 27.48 -2.61
N GLN A 162 13.23 27.84 -3.63
CA GLN A 162 12.86 27.63 -5.02
C GLN A 162 12.73 26.14 -5.37
N LYS A 163 13.64 25.30 -4.86
CA LYS A 163 13.59 23.85 -5.07
C LYS A 163 12.32 23.23 -4.49
N LEU A 164 11.94 23.62 -3.27
CA LEU A 164 10.73 23.12 -2.61
C LEU A 164 9.45 23.53 -3.36
N GLU A 165 9.43 24.76 -3.90
CA GLU A 165 8.28 25.24 -4.68
C GLU A 165 8.14 24.50 -6.02
N GLN A 166 9.25 24.18 -6.68
CA GLN A 166 9.25 23.34 -7.89
C GLN A 166 8.75 21.92 -7.59
N GLU A 167 9.22 21.31 -6.51
CA GLU A 167 8.77 19.96 -6.10
C GLU A 167 7.27 19.94 -5.81
N ARG A 168 6.75 20.97 -5.14
CA ARG A 168 5.30 21.10 -4.87
C ARG A 168 4.49 21.25 -6.16
N LYS A 169 4.96 22.04 -7.13
CA LYS A 169 4.31 22.18 -8.45
C LYS A 169 4.33 20.86 -9.23
N ALA A 170 5.45 20.13 -9.21
CA ALA A 170 5.54 18.82 -9.85
C ALA A 170 4.57 17.79 -9.22
N LEU A 171 4.41 17.80 -7.90
CA LEU A 171 3.44 16.96 -7.21
C LEU A 171 1.99 17.35 -7.54
N GLU A 172 1.71 18.65 -7.70
CA GLU A 172 0.40 19.15 -8.09
C GLU A 172 0.04 18.76 -9.53
N GLU A 173 1.00 18.86 -10.47
CA GLU A 173 0.83 18.37 -11.84
C GLU A 173 0.63 16.84 -11.88
N LYS A 174 1.38 16.10 -11.06
CA LYS A 174 1.21 14.65 -10.92
C LYS A 174 -0.15 14.27 -10.32
N LYS A 175 -0.71 15.12 -9.45
CA LYS A 175 -2.05 14.92 -8.89
C LYS A 175 -3.15 15.26 -9.91
N LYS A 176 -2.94 16.27 -10.75
CA LYS A 176 -3.88 16.68 -11.81
C LYS A 176 -4.03 15.64 -12.92
N THR A 177 -3.05 14.75 -13.09
CA THR A 177 -3.10 13.61 -14.02
C THR A 177 -3.70 12.34 -13.43
N THR A 178 -4.13 12.33 -12.16
CA THR A 178 -4.96 11.23 -11.66
C THR A 178 -6.36 11.40 -12.27
N PRO A 179 -6.81 10.53 -13.19
CA PRO A 179 -8.11 10.67 -13.82
C PRO A 179 -9.17 10.75 -12.72
N ALA A 180 -10.06 11.74 -12.81
CA ALA A 180 -11.23 11.79 -11.95
C ALA A 180 -11.88 10.40 -11.96
N PRO A 181 -12.23 9.82 -10.79
CA PRO A 181 -12.87 8.51 -10.76
C PRO A 181 -14.07 8.57 -11.70
N PRO A 182 -14.16 7.67 -12.70
CA PRO A 182 -15.24 7.72 -13.66
C PRO A 182 -16.58 7.76 -12.91
N PRO A 183 -17.58 8.48 -13.44
CA PRO A 183 -18.90 8.53 -12.83
C PRO A 183 -19.36 7.10 -12.50
N PRO A 184 -20.01 6.86 -11.35
CA PRO A 184 -20.32 5.53 -10.88
C PRO A 184 -21.08 4.80 -11.98
N SER A 185 -20.38 3.90 -12.66
CA SER A 185 -20.96 3.11 -13.73
C SER A 185 -22.12 2.33 -13.10
N SER A 186 -23.24 2.26 -13.81
CA SER A 186 -24.49 1.69 -13.30
C SER A 186 -24.22 0.31 -12.72
N ALA A 187 -24.22 0.22 -11.39
CA ALA A 187 -23.96 -1.02 -10.69
C ALA A 187 -25.00 -2.05 -11.14
N ARG A 188 -24.54 -3.19 -11.64
CA ARG A 188 -25.39 -4.30 -12.05
C ARG A 188 -25.28 -5.41 -11.02
N THR A 189 -26.39 -6.02 -10.70
CA THR A 189 -26.43 -7.16 -9.79
C THR A 189 -26.09 -8.44 -10.54
N ALA A 190 -25.27 -9.31 -9.95
CA ALA A 190 -24.92 -10.61 -10.51
C ALA A 190 -25.01 -11.72 -9.45
N VAL A 191 -25.11 -12.96 -9.90
CA VAL A 191 -25.23 -14.15 -9.06
C VAL A 191 -24.00 -15.05 -9.24
N ILE A 192 -23.38 -15.47 -8.14
CA ILE A 192 -22.26 -16.40 -8.14
C ILE A 192 -22.70 -17.80 -8.58
N ILE A 193 -22.03 -18.35 -9.59
CA ILE A 193 -22.36 -19.66 -10.18
C ILE A 193 -21.34 -20.74 -9.89
N ASP A 194 -20.10 -20.39 -9.58
CA ASP A 194 -19.03 -21.38 -9.38
C ASP A 194 -18.17 -21.09 -8.14
N PRO A 195 -18.67 -21.45 -6.95
CA PRO A 195 -17.88 -21.39 -5.72
C PRO A 195 -16.81 -22.50 -5.69
N PRO A 196 -15.63 -22.25 -5.09
CA PRO A 196 -15.23 -21.00 -4.44
C PRO A 196 -14.88 -19.90 -5.46
N SER A 197 -15.55 -18.75 -5.38
CA SER A 197 -15.26 -17.60 -6.24
C SER A 197 -14.36 -16.60 -5.52
N ASN A 198 -13.25 -16.24 -6.14
CA ASN A 198 -12.18 -15.47 -5.52
C ASN A 198 -12.27 -14.01 -5.94
N VAL A 199 -12.48 -13.12 -4.98
CA VAL A 199 -12.38 -11.68 -5.19
C VAL A 199 -10.95 -11.26 -4.87
N ARG A 200 -10.29 -10.53 -5.77
CA ARG A 200 -8.87 -10.14 -5.68
C ARG A 200 -8.69 -8.63 -5.60
N ASP A 201 -7.50 -8.16 -5.25
CA ASP A 201 -7.17 -6.72 -5.24
C ASP A 201 -6.87 -6.14 -6.63
N ALA A 202 -6.31 -6.96 -7.51
CA ALA A 202 -6.14 -6.69 -8.93
C ALA A 202 -6.35 -7.98 -9.74
N PRO A 203 -6.51 -7.91 -11.07
CA PRO A 203 -6.53 -9.09 -11.92
C PRO A 203 -5.29 -9.96 -11.67
N ASN A 204 -5.49 -11.25 -11.41
CA ASN A 204 -4.42 -12.17 -10.99
C ASN A 204 -3.64 -11.79 -9.71
N GLY A 205 -4.11 -10.79 -8.96
CA GLY A 205 -3.51 -10.32 -7.71
C GLY A 205 -3.84 -11.18 -6.50
N ARG A 206 -3.63 -10.64 -5.30
CA ARG A 206 -3.89 -11.35 -4.04
C ARG A 206 -5.39 -11.48 -3.79
N VAL A 207 -5.83 -12.66 -3.34
CA VAL A 207 -7.22 -12.90 -2.95
C VAL A 207 -7.56 -12.09 -1.71
N GLN A 208 -8.59 -11.24 -1.82
CA GLN A 208 -9.15 -10.47 -0.72
C GLN A 208 -10.14 -11.28 0.10
N CYS A 209 -11.07 -11.98 -0.56
CA CYS A 209 -12.02 -12.88 0.08
C CYS A 209 -12.52 -13.96 -0.91
N VAL A 210 -13.16 -14.99 -0.36
CA VAL A 210 -13.69 -16.14 -1.11
C VAL A 210 -15.18 -16.26 -0.85
N LEU A 211 -15.97 -16.21 -1.92
CA LEU A 211 -17.42 -16.43 -1.90
C LEU A 211 -17.67 -17.93 -1.98
N LYS A 212 -18.21 -18.50 -0.91
CA LYS A 212 -18.35 -19.96 -0.74
C LYS A 212 -19.70 -20.51 -1.21
N SER A 213 -20.69 -19.65 -1.40
CA SER A 213 -22.07 -20.07 -1.65
C SER A 213 -22.48 -19.75 -3.09
N ARG A 214 -23.00 -20.77 -3.79
CA ARG A 214 -23.66 -20.58 -5.09
C ARG A 214 -24.97 -19.82 -4.84
N GLY A 215 -25.33 -18.91 -5.74
CA GLY A 215 -26.52 -18.09 -5.57
C GLY A 215 -26.30 -16.79 -4.78
N THR A 216 -25.09 -16.56 -4.25
CA THR A 216 -24.76 -15.28 -3.61
C THR A 216 -24.90 -14.14 -4.62
N VAL A 217 -25.66 -13.12 -4.24
CA VAL A 217 -25.89 -11.92 -5.05
C VAL A 217 -24.80 -10.90 -4.74
N VAL A 218 -24.14 -10.38 -5.78
CA VAL A 218 -23.03 -9.41 -5.68
C VAL A 218 -23.28 -8.20 -6.57
N ASN A 219 -22.76 -7.03 -6.20
CA ASN A 219 -22.78 -5.87 -7.07
C ASN A 219 -21.54 -5.88 -7.97
N ILE A 220 -21.76 -5.65 -9.26
CA ILE A 220 -20.74 -5.47 -10.27
C ILE A 220 -20.73 -3.99 -10.66
N LEU A 221 -19.62 -3.32 -10.31
CA LEU A 221 -19.47 -1.87 -10.45
C LEU A 221 -19.01 -1.45 -11.84
N GLY A 222 -18.54 -2.39 -12.65
CA GLY A 222 -18.07 -2.15 -14.01
C GLY A 222 -16.99 -3.16 -14.44
N SER A 223 -16.66 -3.16 -15.73
CA SER A 223 -15.52 -3.92 -16.26
C SER A 223 -14.21 -3.18 -15.96
N THR A 224 -13.16 -3.93 -15.66
CA THR A 224 -11.79 -3.39 -15.53
C THR A 224 -11.15 -3.09 -16.89
N GLY A 225 -11.71 -3.64 -17.98
CA GLY A 225 -11.08 -3.66 -19.31
C GLY A 225 -9.93 -4.65 -19.46
N ILE A 226 -9.55 -5.33 -18.37
CA ILE A 226 -8.50 -6.36 -18.37
C ILE A 226 -9.18 -7.72 -18.46
N GLY A 227 -8.80 -8.51 -19.46
CA GLY A 227 -9.31 -9.85 -19.67
C GLY A 227 -8.21 -10.82 -20.07
N ASP A 228 -8.55 -12.11 -20.01
CA ASP A 228 -7.76 -13.21 -20.55
C ASP A 228 -8.59 -13.97 -21.59
N ASN A 229 -8.09 -15.10 -22.07
CA ASN A 229 -8.79 -15.91 -23.08
C ASN A 229 -10.12 -16.51 -22.57
N ASN A 230 -10.37 -16.46 -21.25
CA ASN A 230 -11.51 -17.08 -20.59
C ASN A 230 -12.52 -16.05 -20.05
N GLY A 231 -12.24 -14.75 -20.18
CA GLY A 231 -13.16 -13.72 -19.72
C GLY A 231 -12.53 -12.39 -19.37
N THR A 232 -13.31 -11.57 -18.69
CA THR A 232 -12.95 -10.22 -18.30
C THR A 232 -13.08 -10.08 -16.78
N TRP A 233 -12.20 -9.29 -16.18
CA TRP A 233 -12.27 -8.96 -14.77
C TRP A 233 -13.23 -7.79 -14.53
N TYR A 234 -14.06 -7.91 -13.50
CA TYR A 234 -15.06 -6.92 -13.13
C TYR A 234 -14.84 -6.42 -11.71
N TYR A 235 -15.04 -5.12 -11.49
CA TYR A 235 -15.02 -4.53 -10.15
C TYR A 235 -16.25 -4.97 -9.35
N THR A 236 -16.06 -5.33 -8.08
CA THR A 236 -17.12 -5.72 -7.14
C THR A 236 -16.81 -5.22 -5.73
N ASP A 237 -17.84 -5.06 -4.90
CA ASP A 237 -17.77 -4.70 -3.49
C ASP A 237 -18.10 -5.87 -2.55
N ALA A 238 -18.17 -7.11 -3.06
CA ALA A 238 -18.64 -8.29 -2.32
C ALA A 238 -17.88 -8.59 -1.01
N CYS A 239 -16.64 -8.13 -0.87
CA CYS A 239 -15.84 -8.26 0.35
C CYS A 239 -15.97 -7.07 1.33
N GLY A 240 -16.93 -6.16 1.12
CA GLY A 240 -17.05 -4.91 1.89
C GLY A 240 -16.02 -3.83 1.52
N ARG A 241 -15.19 -4.11 0.51
CA ARG A 241 -14.24 -3.17 -0.12
C ARG A 241 -14.15 -3.51 -1.60
N THR A 242 -13.70 -2.55 -2.41
CA THR A 242 -13.54 -2.75 -3.85
C THR A 242 -12.47 -3.81 -4.13
N GLY A 243 -12.85 -4.81 -4.90
CA GLY A 243 -11.98 -5.83 -5.47
C GLY A 243 -12.40 -6.15 -6.90
N VAL A 244 -11.79 -7.19 -7.46
CA VAL A 244 -12.11 -7.69 -8.79
C VAL A 244 -12.50 -9.16 -8.76
N ILE A 245 -13.48 -9.54 -9.58
CA ILE A 245 -13.95 -10.91 -9.77
C ILE A 245 -13.98 -11.25 -11.25
N HIS A 246 -13.61 -12.48 -11.60
CA HIS A 246 -13.54 -12.92 -12.99
C HIS A 246 -14.94 -13.28 -13.52
N SER A 247 -15.23 -12.96 -14.78
CA SER A 247 -16.56 -13.20 -15.39
C SER A 247 -16.98 -14.65 -15.43
N SER A 248 -16.04 -15.60 -15.36
CA SER A 248 -16.38 -17.03 -15.30
C SER A 248 -17.04 -17.46 -13.98
N GLN A 249 -17.00 -16.63 -12.94
CA GLN A 249 -17.44 -16.99 -11.58
C GLN A 249 -18.87 -16.54 -11.28
N PHE A 250 -19.46 -15.69 -12.12
CA PHE A 250 -20.78 -15.12 -11.91
C PHE A 250 -21.57 -15.01 -13.22
N ARG A 251 -22.87 -14.79 -13.12
CA ARG A 251 -23.75 -14.42 -14.25
C ARG A 251 -24.66 -13.27 -13.85
N PHE A 252 -25.04 -12.45 -14.82
CA PHE A 252 -26.08 -11.42 -14.65
C PHE A 252 -27.47 -12.05 -14.65
#